data_AF-A0A4U0UUD5-F1
#
_entry.id   AF-A0A4U0UUD5-F1
#
_cell.length_a   1.000
_cell.length_b   1.000
_cell.length_c   1.000
_cell.angle_alpha   90.00
_cell.angle_beta   90.00
_cell.angle_gamma   90.00
#
_symmetry.space_group_name_H-M   'P 1'
#
loop_
_entity.id
_entity.type
_entity.pdbx_description
1 polymer ?
#
loop_
_entity_poly.entity_id
_entity_poly.type
_entity_poly.pdbx_seq_one_letter_code
_entity_poly.pdbx_strand_id
1 'polypeptide(L)'
;EFRDALGNCAAGPSTGLKLKLKNFGPDTMLENADAEEMSQLVSIPSSMLYEFMLRVERDASKTKDRKGKMVDLKPGARKRRRPRTPPEELKSDHERSFLEQEARDAKRSAKCDDDYEE
;
A
#
# COMPACT_ATOMS: atom_id res chain seq x y z
N GLU A 1 -20.15 12.98 -1.91
CA GLU A 1 -19.86 13.52 -0.57
C GLU A 1 -19.30 12.41 0.31
N PHE A 2 -18.37 12.75 1.20
CA PHE A 2 -17.79 11.80 2.15
C PHE A 2 -18.79 11.49 3.27
N ARG A 3 -18.97 10.19 3.57
CA ARG A 3 -19.92 9.71 4.58
C ARG A 3 -19.18 9.20 5.81
N ASP A 4 -19.78 9.40 6.99
CA ASP A 4 -19.26 8.83 8.24
C ASP A 4 -19.55 7.33 8.35
N ALA A 5 -19.11 6.70 9.46
CA ALA A 5 -19.32 5.28 9.73
C ALA A 5 -20.81 4.89 9.84
N LEU A 6 -21.70 5.86 10.04
CA LEU A 6 -23.15 5.69 10.11
C LEU A 6 -23.83 6.00 8.77
N GLY A 7 -23.06 6.39 7.74
CA GLY A 7 -23.55 6.73 6.42
C GLY A 7 -24.07 8.16 6.27
N ASN A 8 -23.92 9.02 7.28
CA ASN A 8 -24.40 10.40 7.23
C ASN A 8 -23.44 11.31 6.46
N CYS A 9 -23.96 12.37 5.84
CA CYS A 9 -23.14 13.38 5.17
C CYS A 9 -22.37 14.21 6.19
N ALA A 10 -21.04 14.09 6.16
CA ALA A 10 -20.17 14.85 7.04
C ALA A 10 -19.86 16.22 6.39
N ALA A 11 -20.68 17.22 6.68
CA ALA A 11 -20.63 18.54 6.03
C ALA A 11 -19.82 19.62 6.79
N GLY A 12 -19.07 19.25 7.84
CA GLY A 12 -18.35 20.21 8.67
C GLY A 12 -16.88 20.41 8.25
N PRO A 13 -16.30 21.60 8.44
CA PRO A 13 -14.86 21.83 8.21
C PRO A 13 -13.97 21.03 9.18
N SER A 14 -14.53 20.52 10.29
CA SER A 14 -13.87 19.60 11.22
C SER A 14 -13.97 18.14 10.80
N THR A 15 -14.76 17.83 9.77
CA THR A 15 -14.97 16.47 9.27
C THR A 15 -13.93 16.13 8.22
N GLY A 16 -13.23 15.02 8.42
CA GLY A 16 -12.06 14.65 7.62
C GLY A 16 -11.14 13.72 8.39
N LEU A 17 -10.03 13.36 7.75
CA LEU A 17 -9.03 12.48 8.32
C LEU A 17 -7.98 13.32 9.04
N LYS A 18 -7.78 13.04 10.33
CA LYS A 18 -6.75 13.68 11.15
C LYS A 18 -5.69 12.63 11.51
N LEU A 19 -4.48 12.84 11.02
CA LEU A 19 -3.36 11.92 11.20
C LEU A 19 -2.33 12.59 12.10
N LYS A 20 -1.85 11.86 13.11
CA LYS A 20 -0.71 12.29 13.93
C LYS A 20 0.56 11.77 13.27
N LEU A 21 1.52 12.65 12.93
CA LEU A 21 2.74 12.25 12.22
C LEU A 21 3.52 11.17 12.97
N LYS A 22 3.58 11.26 14.30
CA LYS A 22 4.21 10.26 15.16
C LYS A 22 3.74 8.81 14.91
N ASN A 23 2.52 8.60 14.40
CA ASN A 23 2.00 7.25 14.18
C ASN A 23 2.52 6.60 12.87
N PHE A 24 3.28 7.33 12.05
CA PHE A 24 3.70 6.89 10.70
C PHE A 24 5.22 6.81 10.51
N GLY A 25 6.00 7.20 11.52
CA GLY A 25 7.45 7.09 11.50
C GLY A 25 7.95 5.84 12.23
N PRO A 26 9.15 5.33 11.92
CA PRO A 26 9.82 4.32 12.75
C PRO A 26 10.29 4.95 14.07
N ASP A 27 10.30 4.19 15.17
CA ASP A 27 10.62 4.71 16.51
C ASP A 27 11.96 5.42 16.59
N THR A 28 12.97 4.95 15.84
CA THR A 28 14.28 5.59 15.73
C THR A 28 14.24 7.00 15.15
N MET A 29 13.23 7.30 14.34
CA MET A 29 12.98 8.65 13.82
C MET A 29 12.18 9.49 14.83
N LEU A 30 11.32 8.89 15.65
CA LEU A 30 10.61 9.58 16.73
C LEU A 30 11.54 10.00 17.87
N GLU A 31 12.50 9.16 18.25
CA GLU A 31 13.45 9.43 19.34
C GLU A 31 14.37 10.63 19.06
N ASN A 32 14.70 10.86 17.78
CA ASN A 32 15.62 11.91 17.34
C ASN A 32 14.91 13.16 16.80
N ALA A 33 13.58 13.14 16.71
CA ALA A 33 12.81 14.25 16.17
C ALA A 33 12.30 15.17 17.28
N ASP A 34 12.13 16.45 16.93
CA ASP A 34 11.55 17.42 17.85
C ASP A 34 10.12 17.00 18.20
N ALA A 35 9.85 16.89 19.51
CA ALA A 35 8.55 16.46 20.01
C ALA A 35 7.39 17.34 19.51
N GLU A 36 7.68 18.61 19.24
CA GLU A 36 6.73 19.58 18.69
C GLU A 36 6.41 19.28 17.22
N GLU A 37 7.40 18.91 16.42
CA GLU A 37 7.22 18.50 15.01
C GLU A 37 6.44 17.19 14.91
N MET A 38 6.75 16.21 15.77
CA MET A 38 6.04 14.93 15.82
C MET A 38 4.61 15.03 16.37
N SER A 39 4.30 16.10 17.10
CA SER A 39 2.94 16.41 17.58
C SER A 39 2.03 16.98 16.48
N GLN A 40 2.60 17.35 15.34
CA GLN A 40 1.87 17.99 14.25
C GLN A 40 0.78 17.06 13.70
N LEU A 41 -0.40 17.66 13.50
CA LEU A 41 -1.57 16.97 12.99
C LEU A 41 -1.75 17.30 11.51
N VAL A 42 -1.69 16.27 10.67
CA VAL A 42 -2.07 16.39 9.25
C VAL A 42 -3.59 16.26 9.18
N SER A 43 -4.25 17.33 8.75
CA SER A 43 -5.70 17.35 8.57
C SER A 43 -6.04 17.33 7.09
N ILE A 44 -6.71 16.26 6.64
CA ILE A 44 -7.22 16.11 5.28
C ILE A 44 -8.73 16.30 5.32
N PRO A 45 -9.27 17.36 4.70
CA PRO A 45 -10.70 17.63 4.74
C PRO A 45 -11.50 16.55 3.97
N SER A 46 -12.75 16.35 4.39
CA SER A 46 -13.66 15.37 3.80
C SER A 46 -13.89 15.57 2.29
N SER A 47 -13.87 16.82 1.81
CA SER A 47 -13.94 17.15 0.38
C SER A 47 -12.77 16.58 -0.42
N MET A 48 -11.55 16.71 0.11
CA MET A 48 -10.34 16.20 -0.54
C MET A 48 -10.30 14.68 -0.53
N LEU A 49 -10.72 14.04 0.58
CA LEU A 49 -10.86 12.58 0.63
C LEU A 49 -11.82 12.05 -0.43
N TYR A 50 -12.96 12.73 -0.59
CA TYR A 50 -13.93 12.38 -1.62
C TYR A 50 -13.34 12.49 -3.04
N GLU A 51 -12.57 13.54 -3.33
CA GLU A 51 -11.88 13.67 -4.62
C GLU A 51 -10.84 12.57 -4.86
N PHE A 52 -10.07 12.20 -3.84
CA PHE A 52 -9.12 11.08 -3.94
C PHE A 52 -9.82 9.77 -4.25
N MET A 53 -10.92 9.47 -3.56
CA MET A 53 -11.72 8.27 -3.83
C MET A 53 -12.26 8.26 -5.26
N LEU A 54 -12.86 9.37 -5.72
CA LEU A 54 -13.35 9.48 -7.09
C LEU A 54 -12.25 9.26 -8.14
N ARG A 55 -11.04 9.77 -7.88
CA ARG A 55 -9.90 9.58 -8.78
C ARG A 55 -9.49 8.10 -8.85
N VAL A 56 -9.37 7.46 -7.69
CA VAL A 56 -9.01 6.04 -7.60
C VAL A 56 -10.08 5.16 -8.25
N GLU A 57 -11.36 5.42 -7.99
CA GLU A 57 -12.47 4.71 -8.63
C GLU A 57 -12.45 4.84 -10.15
N ARG A 58 -12.17 6.04 -10.66
CA ARG A 58 -12.04 6.28 -12.09
C ARG A 58 -10.89 5.47 -12.70
N ASP A 59 -9.74 5.43 -12.03
CA ASP A 59 -8.57 4.69 -12.52
C ASP A 59 -8.75 3.17 -12.39
N ALA A 60 -9.39 2.70 -11.32
CA ALA A 60 -9.80 1.31 -11.17
C ALA A 60 -10.82 0.91 -12.25
N SER A 61 -11.77 1.78 -12.58
CA SER A 61 -12.77 1.54 -13.63
C SER A 61 -12.12 1.44 -15.01
N LYS A 62 -11.14 2.32 -15.34
CA LYS A 62 -10.36 2.18 -16.58
C LYS A 62 -9.63 0.83 -16.66
N THR A 63 -9.13 0.35 -15.53
CA THR A 63 -8.41 -0.93 -15.46
C THR A 63 -9.35 -2.11 -15.65
N LYS A 64 -10.50 -2.12 -14.95
CA LYS A 64 -11.57 -3.14 -15.10
C LYS A 64 -12.14 -3.19 -16.51
N ASP A 65 -12.39 -2.02 -17.11
CA ASP A 65 -12.90 -1.90 -18.48
C ASP A 65 -11.85 -2.22 -19.55
N ARG A 66 -10.60 -2.57 -19.17
CA ARG A 66 -9.44 -2.71 -20.07
C ARG A 66 -9.15 -1.46 -20.91
N LYS A 67 -9.65 -0.30 -20.49
CA LYS A 67 -9.36 1.04 -21.05
C LYS A 67 -8.06 1.61 -20.49
N GLY A 68 -7.08 0.75 -20.20
CA GLY A 68 -5.71 1.18 -19.93
C GLY A 68 -5.06 1.73 -21.20
N LYS A 69 -3.89 2.37 -21.07
CA LYS A 69 -3.07 2.73 -22.24
C LYS A 69 -2.63 1.45 -22.93
N MET A 70 -3.34 1.06 -23.98
CA MET A 70 -2.86 0.07 -24.93
C MET A 70 -1.76 0.77 -25.73
N VAL A 71 -0.51 0.37 -25.52
CA VAL A 71 0.58 0.86 -26.38
C VAL A 71 0.37 0.21 -27.72
N ASP A 72 0.04 1.01 -28.74
CA ASP A 72 -0.06 0.52 -30.10
C ASP A 72 1.27 -0.09 -30.51
N LEU A 73 1.27 -1.41 -30.70
CA LEU A 73 2.41 -2.12 -31.23
C LEU A 73 2.60 -1.67 -32.68
N LYS A 74 3.83 -1.32 -33.05
CA LYS A 74 4.17 -1.04 -34.47
C LYS A 74 3.69 -2.22 -35.33
N PRO A 75 3.15 -1.98 -36.54
CA PRO A 75 2.80 -3.06 -37.46
C PRO A 75 3.98 -4.04 -37.63
N GLY A 76 3.75 -5.32 -37.33
CA GLY A 76 4.79 -6.37 -37.35
C GLY A 76 5.56 -6.57 -36.04
N ALA A 77 5.38 -5.72 -35.02
CA ALA A 77 5.94 -5.93 -33.70
C ALA A 77 5.22 -7.09 -33.00
N ARG A 78 5.93 -8.21 -32.86
CA ARG A 78 5.51 -9.34 -32.04
C ARG A 78 6.39 -9.43 -30.81
N LYS A 79 5.81 -9.70 -29.64
CA LYS A 79 6.57 -10.07 -28.45
C LYS A 79 7.47 -11.26 -28.82
N ARG A 80 8.78 -11.17 -28.59
CA ARG A 80 9.70 -12.29 -28.86
C ARG A 80 9.22 -13.51 -28.07
N ARG A 81 9.11 -14.66 -28.75
CA ARG A 81 8.90 -15.93 -28.06
C ARG A 81 10.07 -16.15 -27.11
N ARG A 82 9.75 -16.48 -25.86
CA ARG A 82 10.77 -17.01 -24.95
C ARG A 82 11.17 -18.39 -25.47
N PRO A 83 12.46 -18.74 -25.48
CA PRO A 83 12.91 -20.06 -25.92
C PRO A 83 12.34 -21.18 -25.03
N ARG A 84 12.09 -20.87 -23.74
CA ARG A 84 11.43 -21.74 -22.78
C ARG A 84 10.83 -20.89 -21.66
N THR A 85 9.65 -21.24 -21.18
CA THR A 85 9.15 -20.73 -19.89
C THR A 85 9.92 -21.46 -18.80
N PRO A 86 10.52 -20.78 -17.81
CA PRO A 86 11.13 -21.46 -16.67
C PRO A 86 10.16 -22.49 -16.07
N PRO A 87 10.63 -23.68 -15.66
CA PRO A 87 9.77 -24.67 -15.01
C PRO A 87 9.08 -24.04 -13.79
N GLU A 88 7.81 -24.37 -13.59
CA GLU A 88 7.08 -23.98 -12.37
C GLU A 88 7.59 -24.73 -11.14
N GLU A 89 8.22 -25.89 -11.35
CA GLU A 89 8.85 -26.69 -10.32
C GLU A 89 10.10 -25.99 -9.76
N LEU A 90 10.04 -25.66 -8.48
CA LEU A 90 11.22 -25.32 -7.69
C LEU A 90 12.16 -26.52 -7.67
N LYS A 91 13.38 -26.36 -8.19
CA LYS A 91 14.42 -27.38 -8.01
C LYS A 91 14.63 -27.60 -6.51
N SER A 92 14.93 -28.83 -6.08
CA SER A 92 15.20 -29.18 -4.68
C SER A 92 16.23 -28.25 -4.01
N ASP A 93 17.22 -27.76 -4.78
CA ASP A 93 18.23 -26.83 -4.29
C ASP A 93 17.67 -25.45 -3.96
N HIS A 94 16.59 -25.04 -4.64
CA HIS A 94 15.85 -23.81 -4.35
C HIS A 94 14.93 -23.99 -3.12
N GLU A 95 14.35 -25.17 -2.92
CA GLU A 95 13.49 -25.47 -1.76
C GLU A 95 14.22 -25.19 -0.44
N ARG A 96 15.50 -25.58 -0.33
CA ARG A 96 16.32 -25.27 0.85
C ARG A 96 16.50 -23.77 1.07
N SER A 97 16.71 -23.00 0.00
CA SER A 97 16.87 -21.55 0.10
C SER A 97 15.57 -20.84 0.50
N PHE A 98 14.41 -21.37 0.05
CA PHE A 98 13.10 -20.86 0.48
C PHE A 98 12.81 -21.20 1.94
N LEU A 99 13.10 -22.42 2.38
CA LEU A 99 12.97 -22.83 3.79
C LEU A 99 13.88 -22.01 4.71
N GLU A 100 15.11 -21.71 4.29
CA GLU A 100 16.01 -20.86 5.06
C GLU A 100 15.48 -19.41 5.15
N GLN A 101 14.92 -18.89 4.06
CA GLN A 101 14.32 -17.56 4.01
C GLN A 101 13.05 -17.49 4.87
N GLU A 102 12.17 -18.48 4.76
CA GLU A 102 10.96 -18.60 5.56
C GLU A 102 11.27 -18.75 7.06
N ALA A 103 12.27 -19.56 7.42
CA ALA A 103 12.73 -19.67 8.80
C ALA A 103 13.36 -18.36 9.32
N ARG A 104 14.04 -17.59 8.44
CA ARG A 104 14.59 -16.28 8.79
C ARG A 104 13.49 -15.25 9.01
N ASP A 105 12.46 -15.28 8.18
CA ASP A 105 11.32 -14.36 8.26
C ASP A 105 10.42 -14.72 9.46
N ALA A 106 10.20 -16.01 9.74
CA ALA A 106 9.49 -16.47 10.95
C ALA A 106 10.22 -16.11 12.24
N LYS A 107 11.56 -16.20 12.27
CA LYS A 107 12.36 -15.72 13.41
C LYS A 107 12.30 -14.21 13.59
N ARG A 108 12.12 -13.46 12.50
CA ARG A 108 11.94 -11.99 12.57
C ARG A 108 10.55 -11.64 13.08
N SER A 109 9.50 -12.31 12.60
CA SER A 109 8.13 -12.07 13.07
C SER A 109 7.95 -12.47 14.53
N ALA A 110 8.45 -13.64 14.95
CA ALA A 110 8.37 -14.09 16.34
C ALA A 110 9.16 -13.21 17.32
N LYS A 111 10.17 -12.46 16.84
CA LYS A 111 10.91 -11.50 17.66
C LYS A 111 10.27 -10.11 17.68
N CYS A 112 9.24 -9.87 16.87
CA CYS A 112 8.54 -8.59 16.76
C CYS A 112 7.12 -8.62 17.37
N ASP A 113 6.64 -9.78 17.87
CA ASP A 113 5.29 -9.93 18.43
C ASP A 113 5.22 -9.81 19.97
N ASP A 114 6.33 -9.58 20.68
CA ASP A 114 6.36 -9.61 22.15
C ASP A 114 5.90 -8.31 22.86
N ASP A 115 5.55 -7.23 22.14
CA ASP A 115 5.23 -5.93 22.76
C ASP A 115 3.81 -5.39 22.45
N TYR A 116 2.82 -6.27 22.26
CA TYR A 116 1.40 -5.88 22.33
C TYR A 116 0.84 -6.13 23.74
N GLU A 117 0.89 -5.11 24.60
CA GLU A 117 0.08 -5.05 25.83
C GLU A 117 -1.33 -4.52 25.50
N GLU A 118 -2.34 -5.12 26.15
CA GLU A 118 -3.79 -4.86 25.97
C GLU A 118 -4.25 -3.46 26.43
#